data_AF-A0A0Q4Z602-F1
#
_entry.id   AF-A0A0Q4Z602-F1
#
_cell.length_a   1.000
_cell.length_b   1.000
_cell.length_c   1.000
_cell.angle_alpha   90.00
_cell.angle_beta   90.00
_cell.angle_gamma   90.00
#
_symmetry.space_group_name_H-M   'P 1'
#
loop_
_entity.id
_entity.type
_entity.pdbx_description
1 polymer ?
#
loop_
_entity_poly.entity_id
_entity_poly.type
_entity_poly.pdbx_seq_one_letter_code
_entity_poly.pdbx_strand_id
1 'polypeptide(L)'
;MTNAATDSSTAAARIADARHRELATEHLLFGTIRFLAQEHPDLLDTLEASVGHLWDKADDDSRDDEAVREVARRFLKSLRAER
;
A
#
# COMPACT_ATOMS: atom_id res chain seq x y z
N MET A 1 -0.22 33.14 20.83
CA MET A 1 0.13 32.90 19.41
C MET A 1 1.04 31.69 19.17
N THR A 2 1.36 30.90 20.20
CA THR A 2 2.33 29.79 20.13
C THR A 2 1.74 28.41 19.76
N ASN A 3 0.41 28.23 19.74
CA ASN A 3 -0.20 26.91 19.53
C ASN A 3 -0.25 26.45 18.06
N ALA A 4 -0.54 27.35 17.12
CA ALA A 4 -0.80 26.96 15.73
C ALA A 4 0.45 26.48 14.96
N ALA A 5 1.62 27.08 15.25
CA ALA A 5 2.88 26.70 14.61
C ALA A 5 3.38 25.32 15.10
N THR A 6 3.18 25.01 16.38
CA THR A 6 3.54 23.71 16.96
C THR A 6 2.64 22.59 16.42
N ASP A 7 1.33 22.84 16.31
CA ASP A 7 0.35 21.86 15.82
C ASP A 7 0.60 21.47 14.34
N SER A 8 0.94 22.47 13.51
CA SER A 8 1.33 22.24 12.11
C SER A 8 2.63 21.44 11.97
N SER A 9 3.61 21.66 12.85
CA SER A 9 4.87 20.91 12.85
C SER A 9 4.65 19.45 13.24
N THR A 10 3.79 19.18 14.23
CA THR A 10 3.40 17.83 14.62
C THR A 10 2.58 17.11 13.55
N ALA A 11 1.71 17.82 12.82
CA ALA A 11 1.00 17.26 11.68
C ALA A 11 1.96 16.84 10.55
N ALA A 12 2.91 17.70 10.19
CA ALA A 12 3.92 17.38 9.17
C ALA A 12 4.79 16.17 9.57
N ALA A 13 5.17 16.06 10.83
CA ALA A 13 5.92 14.91 11.34
C ALA A 13 5.11 13.61 11.24
N ARG A 14 3.81 13.63 11.57
CA ARG A 14 2.91 12.47 11.41
C ARG A 14 2.76 12.04 9.96
N ILE A 15 2.64 12.99 9.03
CA ILE A 15 2.56 12.70 7.59
C ILE A 15 3.87 12.05 7.11
N ALA A 16 5.02 12.58 7.55
CA ALA A 16 6.32 12.01 7.19
C ALA A 16 6.49 10.58 7.75
N ASP A 17 6.12 10.35 9.01
CA ASP A 17 6.15 9.02 9.62
C ASP A 17 5.23 8.02 8.89
N ALA A 18 4.00 8.41 8.57
CA ALA A 18 3.08 7.58 7.81
C ALA A 18 3.68 7.15 6.46
N ARG A 19 4.26 8.11 5.71
CA ARG A 19 4.96 7.83 4.46
C ARG A 19 6.17 6.92 4.65
N HIS A 20 6.96 7.09 5.72
CA HIS A 20 8.11 6.22 5.98
C HIS A 20 7.68 4.78 6.28
N ARG A 21 6.61 4.60 7.07
CA ARG A 21 6.05 3.29 7.38
C ARG A 21 5.45 2.63 6.14
N GLU A 22 4.78 3.40 5.29
CA GLU A 22 4.28 2.96 3.98
C GLU A 22 5.43 2.43 3.11
N LEU A 23 6.44 3.27 2.83
CA LEU A 23 7.58 2.89 2.00
C LEU A 23 8.36 1.68 2.54
N ALA A 24 8.56 1.61 3.86
CA ALA A 24 9.24 0.48 4.49
C ALA A 24 8.42 -0.82 4.36
N THR A 25 7.11 -0.75 4.58
CA THR A 25 6.21 -1.91 4.47
C THR A 25 6.13 -2.39 3.02
N GLU A 26 5.94 -1.47 2.07
CA GLU A 26 5.91 -1.78 0.64
C GLU A 26 7.21 -2.45 0.19
N HIS A 27 8.38 -1.90 0.56
CA HIS A 27 9.66 -2.47 0.18
C HIS A 27 9.84 -3.91 0.67
N LEU A 28 9.55 -4.16 1.95
CA LEU A 28 9.67 -5.49 2.54
C LEU A 28 8.67 -6.49 1.94
N LEU A 29 7.42 -6.06 1.74
CA LEU A 29 6.38 -6.88 1.14
C LEU A 29 6.70 -7.22 -0.32
N PHE A 30 7.14 -6.22 -1.10
CA PHE A 30 7.54 -6.39 -2.49
C PHE A 30 8.67 -7.41 -2.61
N GLY A 31 9.74 -7.23 -1.82
CA GLY A 31 10.87 -8.15 -1.81
C GLY A 31 10.45 -9.59 -1.43
N THR A 32 9.55 -9.72 -0.45
CA THR A 32 9.02 -11.02 -0.03
C THR A 32 8.21 -11.70 -1.13
N ILE A 33 7.27 -11.01 -1.76
CA ILE A 33 6.46 -11.58 -2.84
C ILE A 33 7.34 -11.93 -4.05
N ARG A 34 8.29 -11.06 -4.40
CA ARG A 34 9.26 -11.33 -5.48
C ARG A 34 10.09 -12.57 -5.21
N PHE A 35 10.54 -12.76 -3.97
CA PHE A 35 11.28 -13.96 -3.56
C PHE A 35 10.40 -15.21 -3.68
N LEU A 36 9.19 -15.19 -3.14
CA LEU A 36 8.27 -16.33 -3.19
C LEU A 36 7.84 -16.69 -4.62
N ALA A 37 7.65 -15.68 -5.49
CA ALA A 37 7.26 -15.89 -6.88
C ALA A 37 8.32 -16.62 -7.74
N GLN A 38 9.57 -16.71 -7.26
CA GLN A 38 10.61 -17.51 -7.92
C GLN A 38 10.33 -19.02 -7.80
N GLU A 39 9.82 -19.45 -6.65
CA GLU A 39 9.48 -20.86 -6.37
C GLU A 39 8.00 -21.18 -6.66
N HIS A 40 7.13 -20.18 -6.56
CA HIS A 40 5.68 -20.30 -6.76
C HIS A 40 5.22 -19.36 -7.90
N PRO A 41 5.37 -19.77 -9.17
CA PRO A 41 5.11 -18.89 -10.32
C PRO A 41 3.63 -18.48 -10.46
N ASP A 42 2.71 -19.23 -9.86
CA ASP A 42 1.26 -19.00 -9.81
C ASP A 42 0.82 -18.01 -8.70
N LEU A 43 1.76 -17.60 -7.83
CA LEU A 43 1.48 -16.69 -6.72
C LEU A 43 0.89 -15.36 -7.21
N LEU A 44 1.46 -14.76 -8.26
CA LEU A 44 1.01 -13.45 -8.74
C LEU A 44 -0.39 -13.52 -9.35
N ASP A 45 -0.74 -14.62 -10.02
CA ASP A 45 -2.08 -14.81 -10.59
C ASP A 45 -3.11 -15.05 -9.48
N THR A 46 -2.72 -15.78 -8.43
CA THR A 46 -3.55 -15.96 -7.23
C THR A 46 -3.82 -14.63 -6.52
N LEU A 47 -2.80 -13.79 -6.37
CA LEU A 47 -2.95 -12.46 -5.78
C LEU A 47 -3.82 -11.55 -6.65
N GLU A 48 -3.65 -11.57 -7.97
CA GLU A 48 -4.49 -10.80 -8.89
C GLU A 48 -5.97 -11.21 -8.80
N ALA A 49 -6.25 -12.52 -8.76
CA ALA A 49 -7.61 -13.02 -8.58
C ALA A 49 -8.24 -12.56 -7.25
N SER A 50 -7.43 -12.38 -6.21
CA SER A 50 -7.91 -11.92 -4.89
C SER A 50 -8.27 -10.43 -4.84
N VAL A 51 -7.80 -9.60 -5.78
CA VAL A 51 -8.04 -8.14 -5.77
C VAL A 51 -9.53 -7.81 -5.78
N GLY A 52 -10.37 -8.63 -6.44
CA GLY A 52 -11.82 -8.44 -6.45
C GLY A 52 -12.47 -8.55 -5.06
N HIS A 53 -11.79 -9.20 -4.10
CA HIS A 53 -12.22 -9.33 -2.71
C HIS A 53 -11.63 -8.25 -1.80
N LEU A 54 -10.97 -7.22 -2.35
CA LEU A 54 -10.44 -6.13 -1.55
C LEU A 54 -11.48 -4.99 -1.46
N TRP A 55 -11.60 -4.42 -0.27
CA TRP A 55 -12.48 -3.27 0.01
C TRP A 55 -11.82 -2.33 1.01
N ASP A 56 -12.20 -1.05 0.93
CA ASP A 56 -11.84 -0.04 1.91
C ASP A 56 -12.67 -0.26 3.18
N LYS A 57 -12.01 -0.25 4.34
CA LYS A 57 -12.63 -0.50 5.63
C LYS A 57 -13.28 0.74 6.25
N ALA A 58 -13.11 1.91 5.63
CA ALA A 58 -13.80 3.12 6.07
C ALA A 58 -15.33 2.89 6.12
N ASP A 59 -15.94 3.35 7.21
CA ASP A 59 -17.37 3.28 7.47
C ASP A 59 -18.09 4.62 7.25
N ASP A 60 -17.37 5.59 6.68
CA ASP A 60 -17.85 6.93 6.34
C ASP A 60 -17.86 7.17 4.82
N ASP A 61 -18.20 8.40 4.43
CA ASP A 61 -18.29 8.83 3.03
C ASP A 61 -16.93 8.85 2.30
N SER A 62 -15.81 8.59 2.98
CA SER A 62 -14.49 8.50 2.37
C SER A 62 -14.16 7.12 1.79
N ARG A 63 -15.00 6.11 2.04
CA ARG A 63 -14.79 4.74 1.57
C ARG A 63 -14.63 4.68 0.05
N ASP A 64 -13.49 4.17 -0.41
CA ASP A 64 -13.20 3.97 -1.83
C ASP A 64 -12.56 2.59 -2.11
N ASP A 65 -13.41 1.58 -2.25
CA ASP A 65 -12.99 0.20 -2.56
C ASP A 65 -12.17 0.13 -3.86
N GLU A 66 -12.48 0.97 -4.85
CA GLU A 66 -11.82 0.91 -6.15
C GLU A 66 -10.44 1.56 -6.11
N ALA A 67 -10.26 2.66 -5.37
CA ALA A 67 -8.94 3.23 -5.12
C ALA A 67 -8.01 2.22 -4.45
N VAL A 68 -8.51 1.46 -3.47
CA VAL A 68 -7.73 0.40 -2.81
C VAL A 68 -7.34 -0.70 -3.80
N ARG A 69 -8.26 -1.13 -4.67
CA ARG A 69 -7.97 -2.12 -5.72
C ARG A 69 -6.97 -1.61 -6.75
N GLU A 70 -7.07 -0.35 -7.16
CA GLU A 70 -6.14 0.28 -8.10
C GLU A 70 -4.70 0.31 -7.56
N VAL A 71 -4.53 0.60 -6.26
CA VAL A 71 -3.21 0.51 -5.61
C VAL A 71 -2.67 -0.92 -5.68
N ALA A 72 -3.51 -1.93 -5.37
CA ALA A 72 -3.12 -3.33 -5.45
C ALA A 72 -2.73 -3.76 -6.88
N ARG A 73 -3.51 -3.36 -7.90
CA ARG A 73 -3.21 -3.64 -9.31
C ARG A 73 -1.90 -3.02 -9.76
N ARG A 74 -1.61 -1.77 -9.35
CA ARG A 74 -0.32 -1.11 -9.65
C ARG A 74 0.85 -1.85 -9.02
N PHE A 75 0.70 -2.30 -7.78
CA PHE A 75 1.73 -3.07 -7.07
C PHE A 75 2.03 -4.41 -7.77
N LEU A 76 0.99 -5.17 -8.14
CA LEU A 76 1.13 -6.43 -8.89
C LEU A 76 1.76 -6.21 -10.27
N LYS A 77 1.38 -5.12 -10.95
CA LYS A 77 1.99 -4.74 -12.23
C LYS A 77 3.49 -4.48 -12.09
N SER A 78 3.92 -3.80 -11.03
CA SER A 78 5.35 -3.59 -10.76
C SER A 78 6.10 -4.90 -10.49
N LEU A 79 5.51 -5.82 -9.70
CA LEU A 79 6.10 -7.14 -9.44
C LEU A 79 6.30 -7.96 -10.73
N ARG A 80 5.35 -7.89 -11.67
CA ARG A 80 5.46 -8.54 -12.97
C ARG A 80 6.52 -7.92 -13.89
N ALA A 81 6.76 -6.60 -13.77
CA ALA A 81 7.74 -5.90 -14.60
C ALA A 81 9.20 -6.14 -14.18
N GLU A 82 9.44 -6.53 -12.92
CA GLU A 82 10.78 -6.81 -12.37
C GLU A 82 11.23 -8.28 -12.48
N ARG A 83 10.38 -9.16 -13.03
CA ARG A 83 10.71 -10.57 -13.27
C ARG A 83 11.35 -10.76 -14.63
#